data_AF-A0A0F9JYK3-F1
#
_entry.id   AF-A0A0F9JYK3-F1
#
_cell.length_a   1.000
_cell.length_b   1.000
_cell.length_c   1.000
_cell.angle_alpha   90.00
_cell.angle_beta   90.00
_cell.angle_gamma   90.00
#
_symmetry.space_group_name_H-M   'P 1'
#
loop_
_entity.id
_entity.type
_entity.pdbx_description
1 polymer ?
#
loop_
_entity_poly.entity_id
_entity_poly.type
_entity_poly.pdbx_seq_one_letter_code
_entity_poly.pdbx_strand_id
1 'polypeptide(L)'
;MRFKLIRWTRQLRIWLGGRKEMEAKHYLFTLPKPMTPEQIWEKLWPHGWGYNVLSHAYKGQILTCRKLAEPHYQYHLRFYKNGDVSGHFEVDHGIFKLEHLDGVDLRPLKKEERDNLYQLLTS
;
A
#
# COMPACT_ATOMS: atom_id res chain seq x y z
N MET A 1 -0.08 -23.15 -16.41
CA MET A 1 -1.11 -22.42 -17.20
C MET A 1 -1.88 -21.35 -16.39
N ARG A 2 -2.39 -21.67 -15.18
CA ARG A 2 -3.15 -20.73 -14.32
C ARG A 2 -2.40 -19.45 -13.91
N PHE A 3 -1.11 -19.55 -13.59
CA PHE A 3 -0.27 -18.38 -13.23
C PHE A 3 -0.12 -17.34 -14.34
N LYS A 4 -0.06 -17.78 -15.61
CA LYS A 4 -0.01 -16.86 -16.75
C LYS A 4 -1.32 -16.08 -16.85
N LEU A 5 -2.47 -16.75 -16.68
CA LEU A 5 -3.79 -16.12 -16.70
C LEU A 5 -3.97 -15.08 -15.58
N ILE A 6 -3.52 -15.39 -14.36
CA ILE A 6 -3.55 -14.45 -13.22
C ILE A 6 -2.67 -13.22 -13.50
N ARG A 7 -1.48 -13.43 -14.07
CA ARG A 7 -0.58 -12.33 -14.46
C ARG A 7 -1.19 -11.46 -15.57
N TRP A 8 -1.82 -12.06 -16.56
CA TRP A 8 -2.51 -11.34 -17.65
C TRP A 8 -3.70 -10.53 -17.15
N THR A 9 -4.56 -11.11 -16.30
CA THR A 9 -5.70 -10.39 -15.71
C THR A 9 -5.26 -9.29 -14.75
N ARG A 10 -4.11 -9.43 -14.07
CA ARG A 10 -3.50 -8.33 -13.28
C ARG A 10 -3.02 -7.20 -14.19
N GLN A 11 -2.35 -7.52 -15.30
CA GLN A 11 -1.89 -6.50 -16.25
C GLN A 11 -3.03 -5.79 -16.98
N LEU A 12 -4.09 -6.51 -17.35
CA LEU A 12 -5.29 -5.90 -17.91
C LEU A 12 -5.98 -4.96 -16.92
N ARG A 13 -6.08 -5.35 -15.64
CA ARG A 13 -6.61 -4.47 -14.57
C ARG A 13 -5.74 -3.24 -14.33
N ILE A 14 -4.41 -3.38 -14.39
CA ILE A 14 -3.48 -2.24 -14.31
C ILE A 14 -3.65 -1.28 -15.50
N TRP A 15 -3.85 -1.83 -16.69
CA TRP A 15 -4.00 -1.06 -17.92
C TRP A 15 -5.36 -0.33 -17.99
N LEU A 16 -6.44 -0.99 -17.57
CA LEU A 16 -7.81 -0.46 -17.62
C LEU A 16 -8.24 0.30 -16.35
N GLY A 17 -7.63 0.00 -15.20
CA GLY A 17 -8.13 0.36 -13.86
C GLY A 17 -7.26 1.33 -13.10
N GLY A 18 -6.78 2.39 -13.76
CA GLY A 18 -6.13 3.51 -13.07
C GLY A 18 -7.15 4.31 -12.28
N ARG A 19 -7.44 3.92 -11.03
CA ARG A 19 -8.20 4.76 -10.08
C ARG A 19 -7.33 5.93 -9.62
N LYS A 20 -6.86 6.76 -10.57
CA LYS A 20 -5.98 7.90 -10.33
C LYS A 20 -6.50 8.83 -9.24
N GLU A 21 -7.81 9.01 -9.18
CA GLU A 21 -8.45 9.84 -8.13
C GLU A 21 -8.32 9.20 -6.74
N MET A 22 -8.43 7.88 -6.62
CA MET A 22 -8.23 7.18 -5.34
C MET A 22 -6.74 7.13 -4.97
N GLU A 23 -5.85 6.94 -5.96
CA GLU A 23 -4.40 7.02 -5.76
C GLU A 23 -4.01 8.43 -5.28
N ALA A 24 -4.60 9.49 -5.85
CA ALA A 24 -4.38 10.87 -5.44
C ALA A 24 -4.92 11.17 -4.04
N LYS A 25 -6.09 10.64 -3.68
CA LYS A 25 -6.68 10.81 -2.33
C LYS A 25 -5.81 10.24 -1.21
N HIS A 26 -5.06 9.19 -1.50
CA HIS A 26 -4.19 8.49 -0.54
C HIS A 26 -2.71 8.76 -0.78
N TYR A 27 -2.37 9.73 -1.64
CA TYR A 27 -0.99 10.12 -1.86
C TYR A 27 -0.36 10.63 -0.57
N LEU A 28 0.86 10.18 -0.28
CA LEU A 28 1.60 10.57 0.92
C LEU A 28 2.76 11.51 0.56
N PHE A 29 3.72 11.01 -0.21
CA PHE A 29 4.93 11.72 -0.61
C PHE A 29 5.66 10.97 -1.73
N THR A 30 6.67 11.62 -2.32
CA THR A 30 7.62 11.01 -3.24
C THR A 30 8.96 10.85 -2.54
N LEU A 31 9.56 9.67 -2.63
CA LEU A 31 10.91 9.43 -2.13
C LEU A 31 11.94 10.23 -2.93
N PRO A 32 12.98 10.81 -2.29
CA PRO A 32 14.03 11.55 -2.99
C PRO A 32 14.74 10.73 -4.08
N LYS A 33 14.83 9.41 -3.85
CA LYS A 33 15.35 8.43 -4.80
C LYS A 33 14.42 7.22 -4.83
N PRO A 34 13.97 6.77 -6.01
CA PRO A 34 13.20 5.53 -6.13
C PRO A 34 13.98 4.34 -5.55
N MET A 35 13.29 3.51 -4.77
CA MET A 35 13.85 2.32 -4.13
C MET A 35 13.33 1.06 -4.80
N THR A 36 14.12 -0.03 -4.77
CA THR A 36 13.64 -1.35 -5.18
C THR A 36 12.74 -1.97 -4.10
N PRO A 37 11.89 -2.95 -4.45
CA PRO A 37 11.09 -3.66 -3.45
C PRO A 37 11.91 -4.26 -2.30
N GLU A 38 13.11 -4.76 -2.59
CA GLU A 38 14.04 -5.34 -1.60
C GLU A 38 14.50 -4.27 -0.61
N GLN A 39 14.94 -3.11 -1.09
CA GLN A 39 15.37 -2.01 -0.23
C GLN A 39 14.23 -1.46 0.64
N ILE A 40 13.02 -1.37 0.08
CA ILE A 40 11.82 -0.96 0.85
C ILE A 40 11.51 -2.00 1.91
N TRP A 41 11.58 -3.28 1.57
CA TRP A 41 11.31 -4.38 2.48
C TRP A 41 12.29 -4.41 3.65
N GLU A 42 13.58 -4.27 3.39
CA GLU A 42 14.63 -4.21 4.42
C GLU A 42 14.39 -3.10 5.45
N LYS A 43 13.88 -1.94 5.01
CA LYS A 43 13.54 -0.83 5.91
C LYS A 43 12.25 -1.05 6.69
N LEU A 44 11.24 -1.65 6.08
CA LEU A 44 9.91 -1.75 6.70
C LEU A 44 9.77 -3.00 7.60
N TRP A 45 10.37 -4.12 7.21
CA TRP A 45 10.23 -5.39 7.91
C TRP A 45 10.58 -5.32 9.41
N PRO A 46 11.70 -4.68 9.85
CA PRO A 46 12.04 -4.57 11.26
C PRO A 46 11.00 -3.82 12.10
N HIS A 47 10.15 -3.01 11.45
CA HIS A 47 9.13 -2.18 12.11
C HIS A 47 7.73 -2.82 12.09
N GLY A 48 7.65 -4.13 11.82
CA GLY A 48 6.41 -4.91 11.87
C GLY A 48 5.52 -4.77 10.62
N TRP A 49 6.08 -4.29 9.50
CA TRP A 49 5.38 -4.30 8.23
C TRP A 49 5.50 -5.66 7.56
N GLY A 50 4.40 -6.15 6.99
CA GLY A 50 4.33 -7.37 6.20
C GLY A 50 3.82 -7.12 4.79
N TYR A 51 3.91 -8.12 3.92
CA TYR A 51 3.37 -8.02 2.56
C TYR A 51 1.83 -8.02 2.62
N ASN A 52 1.19 -7.10 1.87
CA ASN A 52 -0.27 -7.10 1.79
C ASN A 52 -0.77 -8.04 0.69
N VAL A 53 -1.29 -9.20 1.09
CA VAL A 53 -1.85 -10.22 0.20
C VAL A 53 -3.15 -9.76 -0.46
N LEU A 54 -3.96 -8.96 0.25
CA LEU A 54 -5.25 -8.45 -0.24
C LEU A 54 -5.12 -6.99 -0.61
N SER A 55 -4.71 -6.75 -1.86
CA SER A 55 -4.69 -5.40 -2.42
C SER A 55 -5.02 -5.39 -3.91
N HIS A 56 -5.71 -4.35 -4.35
CA HIS A 56 -5.74 -4.00 -5.77
C HIS A 56 -4.32 -3.67 -6.26
N ALA A 57 -3.98 -3.92 -7.52
CA ALA A 57 -2.69 -3.50 -8.07
C ALA A 57 -2.91 -2.29 -8.99
N TYR A 58 -2.25 -1.18 -8.68
CA TYR A 58 -2.29 0.03 -9.50
C TYR A 58 -1.14 0.09 -10.51
N LYS A 59 -1.25 1.01 -11.48
CA LYS A 59 -0.26 1.17 -12.54
C LYS A 59 1.05 1.67 -11.97
N GLY A 60 2.13 0.92 -12.22
CA GLY A 60 3.46 1.27 -11.73
C GLY A 60 3.71 0.92 -10.27
N GLN A 61 2.75 0.32 -9.56
CA GLN A 61 2.96 -0.21 -8.21
C GLN A 61 3.96 -1.37 -8.24
N ILE A 62 5.04 -1.26 -7.46
CA ILE A 62 6.12 -2.25 -7.35
C ILE A 62 6.02 -3.08 -6.07
N LEU A 63 5.46 -2.52 -5.00
CA LEU A 63 5.32 -3.21 -3.70
C LEU A 63 4.07 -2.71 -2.97
N THR A 64 3.54 -3.56 -2.10
CA THR A 64 2.49 -3.20 -1.15
C THR A 64 2.76 -3.84 0.19
N CYS A 65 2.60 -3.06 1.24
CA CYS A 65 2.86 -3.48 2.61
C CYS A 65 1.65 -3.18 3.48
N ARG A 66 1.48 -3.96 4.54
CA ARG A 66 0.50 -3.70 5.60
C ARG A 66 1.16 -3.78 6.97
N LYS A 67 0.63 -3.07 7.94
CA LYS A 67 1.02 -3.18 9.36
C LYS A 67 -0.22 -3.16 10.22
N LEU A 68 -0.36 -4.11 11.14
CA LEU A 68 -1.47 -4.14 12.08
C LEU A 68 -1.34 -2.99 13.09
N ALA A 69 -2.48 -2.39 13.41
CA ALA A 69 -2.63 -1.34 14.41
C ALA A 69 -3.75 -1.75 15.38
N GLU A 70 -3.46 -1.70 16.67
CA GLU A 70 -4.42 -2.15 17.68
C GLU A 70 -5.61 -1.18 17.83
N PRO A 71 -6.80 -1.69 18.19
CA PRO A 71 -7.13 -3.10 18.40
C PRO A 71 -7.51 -3.85 17.10
N HIS A 72 -7.97 -3.15 16.05
CA HIS A 72 -8.63 -3.78 14.89
C HIS A 72 -8.36 -3.08 13.55
N TYR A 73 -7.22 -2.42 13.42
CA TYR A 73 -6.92 -1.61 12.26
C TYR A 73 -5.65 -2.06 11.56
N GLN A 74 -5.42 -1.49 10.39
CA GLN A 74 -4.20 -1.68 9.64
C GLN A 74 -3.82 -0.41 8.90
N TYR A 75 -2.52 -0.22 8.74
CA TYR A 75 -1.96 0.66 7.73
C TYR A 75 -1.77 -0.12 6.45
N HIS A 76 -2.13 0.47 5.32
CA HIS A 76 -1.85 -0.05 3.99
C HIS A 76 -0.96 0.93 3.25
N LEU A 77 0.20 0.46 2.79
CA LEU A 77 1.11 1.21 1.93
C LEU A 77 1.24 0.60 0.55
N ARG A 78 1.53 1.47 -0.41
CA ARG A 78 1.82 1.13 -1.81
C ARG A 78 2.99 1.98 -2.27
N PHE A 79 3.90 1.34 -2.98
CA PHE A 79 5.09 1.95 -3.52
C PHE A 79 5.06 1.85 -5.03
N TYR A 80 5.47 2.92 -5.70
CA TYR A 80 5.46 3.03 -7.14
C TYR A 80 6.87 3.18 -7.70
N LYS A 81 7.06 2.73 -8.94
CA LYS A 81 8.37 2.73 -9.64
C LYS A 81 9.02 4.11 -9.77
N ASN A 82 8.23 5.19 -9.70
CA ASN A 82 8.71 6.57 -9.76
C ASN A 82 9.09 7.13 -8.38
N GLY A 83 9.02 6.33 -7.32
CA GLY A 83 9.31 6.75 -5.95
C GLY A 83 8.09 7.26 -5.18
N ASP A 84 6.92 7.35 -5.80
CA ASP A 84 5.71 7.75 -5.07
C ASP A 84 5.33 6.70 -4.03
N VAL A 85 4.72 7.20 -2.96
CA VAL A 85 4.16 6.41 -1.87
C VAL A 85 2.73 6.87 -1.63
N SER A 86 1.80 5.92 -1.61
CA SER A 86 0.42 6.16 -1.20
C SER A 86 0.05 5.22 -0.07
N GLY A 87 -0.86 5.63 0.80
CA GLY A 87 -1.35 4.77 1.85
C GLY A 87 -2.54 5.32 2.61
N HIS A 88 -3.19 4.43 3.33
CA HIS A 88 -4.37 4.70 4.12
C HIS A 88 -4.40 3.85 5.38
N PHE A 89 -5.29 4.22 6.28
CA PHE A 89 -5.61 3.48 7.49
C PHE A 89 -7.05 3.02 7.37
N GLU A 90 -7.32 1.77 7.73
CA GLU A 90 -8.64 1.16 7.63
C GLU A 90 -8.76 0.01 8.64
N VAL A 91 -9.97 -0.51 8.80
CA VAL A 91 -10.21 -1.70 9.63
C VAL A 91 -9.48 -2.93 9.07
N ASP A 92 -9.01 -3.81 9.95
CA ASP A 92 -8.32 -5.04 9.57
C ASP A 92 -9.26 -6.03 8.87
N HIS A 93 -8.86 -6.47 7.67
CA HIS A 93 -9.59 -7.48 6.91
C HIS A 93 -9.51 -8.88 7.53
N GLY A 94 -8.55 -9.13 8.44
CA GLY A 94 -8.40 -10.41 9.11
C GLY A 94 -9.60 -10.72 10.03
N ILE A 95 -10.07 -9.69 10.73
CA ILE A 95 -11.16 -9.77 11.71
C ILE A 95 -12.50 -9.31 11.10
N PHE A 96 -12.50 -8.19 10.37
CA PHE A 96 -13.72 -7.51 9.90
C PHE A 96 -13.77 -7.41 8.37
N LYS A 97 -14.04 -8.55 7.72
CA LYS A 97 -13.98 -8.67 6.24
C LYS A 97 -15.00 -7.81 5.51
N LEU A 98 -16.23 -7.72 6.02
CA LEU A 98 -17.30 -6.99 5.34
C LEU A 98 -17.12 -5.48 5.52
N GLU A 99 -16.82 -5.06 6.74
CA GLU A 99 -16.56 -3.67 7.12
C GLU A 99 -15.34 -3.12 6.37
N HIS A 100 -14.31 -3.94 6.18
CA HIS A 100 -13.15 -3.58 5.37
C HIS A 100 -13.53 -3.37 3.89
N LEU A 101 -14.40 -4.21 3.33
CA LEU A 101 -14.87 -4.05 1.95
C LEU A 101 -15.76 -2.81 1.79
N ASP A 102 -16.52 -2.46 2.84
CA ASP A 102 -17.37 -1.27 2.90
C ASP A 102 -16.58 0.02 3.21
N GLY A 103 -15.28 -0.09 3.50
CA GLY A 103 -14.41 1.06 3.77
C GLY A 103 -14.66 1.72 5.12
N VAL A 104 -15.10 0.95 6.11
CA VAL A 104 -15.29 1.44 7.49
C VAL A 104 -13.97 1.98 8.04
N ASP A 105 -14.04 3.20 8.57
CA ASP A 105 -12.90 3.97 9.10
C ASP A 105 -11.73 4.16 8.12
N LEU A 106 -12.01 4.03 6.81
CA LEU A 106 -11.05 4.35 5.77
C LEU A 106 -10.69 5.83 5.83
N ARG A 107 -9.44 6.12 6.16
CA ARG A 107 -8.92 7.48 6.22
C ARG A 107 -7.51 7.59 5.64
N PRO A 108 -7.11 8.77 5.16
CA PRO A 108 -5.70 9.07 4.92
C PRO A 108 -4.86 8.92 6.20
N LEU A 109 -3.55 8.72 6.03
CA LEU A 109 -2.61 8.82 7.15
C LEU A 109 -2.59 10.26 7.68
N LYS A 110 -2.49 10.39 9.00
CA LYS A 110 -2.25 11.66 9.68
C LYS A 110 -0.85 12.18 9.33
N LYS A 111 -0.64 13.47 9.55
CA LYS A 111 0.64 14.12 9.27
C LYS A 111 1.80 13.44 10.00
N GLU A 112 1.63 13.11 11.28
CA GLU A 112 2.65 12.48 12.11
C GLU A 112 2.95 11.06 11.63
N GLU A 113 1.92 10.28 11.26
CA GLU A 113 2.06 8.92 10.71
C GLU A 113 2.84 8.95 9.39
N ARG A 114 2.53 9.92 8.53
CA ARG A 114 3.22 10.15 7.26
C ARG A 114 4.67 10.58 7.47
N ASP A 115 4.91 11.55 8.34
CA ASP A 115 6.24 12.13 8.56
C ASP A 115 7.17 11.08 9.21
N ASN A 116 6.66 10.25 10.13
CA ASN A 116 7.39 9.10 10.70
C ASN A 116 7.74 8.06 9.62
N LEU A 117 6.81 7.76 8.71
CA LEU A 117 7.07 6.85 7.59
C LEU A 117 8.11 7.41 6.62
N TYR A 118 8.06 8.70 6.33
CA TYR A 118 9.04 9.37 5.48
C TYR A 118 10.43 9.25 6.09
N GLN A 119 10.59 9.62 7.37
CA GLN A 119 11.83 9.50 8.12
C GLN A 119 12.39 8.08 8.08
N LEU A 120 11.55 7.07 8.36
CA LEU A 120 11.93 5.66 8.32
C LEU A 120 12.48 5.24 6.94
N LEU A 121 11.86 5.71 5.85
CA LEU A 121 12.26 5.35 4.50
C LEU A 121 13.51 6.11 4.02
N THR A 122 13.81 7.27 4.59
CA THR A 122 14.96 8.10 4.19
C THR A 122 16.15 8.04 5.13
N SER A 123 16.04 7.36 6.27
CA SER A 123 17.13 7.20 7.25
C SER A 123 18.26 6.28 6.80
#